data_AF-A0A852IAW0-F1
#
_entry.id   AF-A0A852IAW0-F1
#
_cell.length_a   1.000
_cell.length_b   1.000
_cell.length_c   1.000
_cell.angle_alpha   90.00
_cell.angle_beta   90.00
_cell.angle_gamma   90.00
#
_symmetry.space_group_name_H-M   'P 1'
#
loop_
_entity.id
_entity.type
_entity.pdbx_description
1 polymer ?
#
loop_
_entity_poly.entity_id
_entity_poly.type
_entity_poly.pdbx_seq_one_letter_code
_entity_poly.pdbx_strand_id
1 'polypeptide(L)'
;PLAVLQFCQPSGWQLFPELNPPSFFVAVLTDINSERHYCACFTFWEPLDASQAQSHPRNGGEEEEEEEEESSPVQPTQLFAPKSLVLVSRLDHAEVFRNSLGLIYTIYVDGMSVALESVVGNLLTCTIPITGGAQ
;
A
#
# COMPACT_ATOMS: atom_id res chain seq x y z
N PRO A 1 -4.57 2.94 -14.89
CA PRO A 1 -3.47 3.25 -13.94
C PRO A 1 -3.85 4.31 -12.88
N LEU A 2 -4.30 5.50 -13.30
CA LEU A 2 -4.66 6.60 -12.37
C LEU A 2 -5.82 6.26 -11.43
N ALA A 3 -6.88 5.61 -11.94
CA ALA A 3 -8.01 5.20 -11.11
C ALA A 3 -7.57 4.25 -9.98
N VAL A 4 -6.77 3.22 -10.29
CA VAL A 4 -6.27 2.26 -9.30
C VAL A 4 -5.49 2.97 -8.18
N LEU A 5 -4.60 3.91 -8.51
CA LEU A 5 -3.82 4.66 -7.51
C LEU A 5 -4.68 5.50 -6.56
N GLN A 6 -5.84 5.97 -7.03
CA GLN A 6 -6.74 6.79 -6.22
C GLN A 6 -7.73 5.97 -5.39
N PHE A 7 -8.08 4.76 -5.84
CA PHE A 7 -8.96 3.85 -5.08
C PHE A 7 -8.21 2.98 -4.06
N CYS A 8 -6.94 2.67 -4.33
CA CYS A 8 -6.13 1.81 -3.47
C CYS A 8 -5.64 2.51 -2.19
N GLN A 9 -5.81 3.84 -2.08
CA GLN A 9 -5.61 4.56 -0.82
C GLN A 9 -6.77 5.57 -0.59
N PRO A 10 -7.89 5.13 0.00
CA PRO A 10 -9.05 6.00 0.22
C PRO A 10 -8.79 7.13 1.21
N SER A 11 -7.82 6.95 2.12
CA SER A 11 -7.35 7.98 3.06
C SER A 11 -6.27 8.89 2.46
N GLY A 12 -5.93 8.70 1.18
CA GLY A 12 -4.90 9.45 0.47
C GLY A 12 -3.46 9.04 0.81
N TRP A 13 -2.51 9.77 0.21
CA TRP A 13 -1.06 9.52 0.34
C TRP A 13 -0.39 10.46 1.37
N GLN A 14 -1.12 10.82 2.42
CA GLN A 14 -0.60 11.69 3.47
C GLN A 14 0.41 10.95 4.36
N LEU A 15 1.32 11.71 4.97
CA LEU A 15 2.29 11.19 5.91
C LEU A 15 1.71 11.17 7.32
N PHE A 16 2.01 10.11 8.07
CA PHE A 16 1.50 9.93 9.43
C PHE A 16 2.65 10.00 10.44
N PRO A 17 2.45 10.63 11.61
CA PRO A 17 3.44 10.63 12.69
C PRO A 17 3.47 9.31 13.48
N GLU A 18 2.43 8.49 13.33
CA GLU A 18 2.29 7.18 13.98
C GLU A 18 2.29 6.05 12.95
N LEU A 19 2.87 4.91 13.34
CA LEU A 19 2.86 3.70 12.52
C LEU A 19 1.50 3.01 12.62
N ASN A 20 0.71 3.09 11.56
CA ASN A 20 -0.57 2.39 11.49
C ASN A 20 -0.38 0.90 11.22
N PRO A 21 -1.26 0.03 11.77
CA PRO A 21 -1.23 -1.40 11.46
C PRO A 21 -1.58 -1.65 9.99
N PRO A 22 -1.01 -2.69 9.34
CA PRO A 22 -1.39 -3.04 7.98
C PRO A 22 -2.89 -3.29 7.84
N SER A 23 -3.46 -2.84 6.74
CA SER A 23 -4.89 -2.91 6.47
C SER A 23 -5.17 -3.60 5.15
N PHE A 24 -6.32 -4.28 5.06
CA PHE A 24 -6.77 -4.96 3.85
C PHE A 24 -8.20 -4.54 3.51
N PHE A 25 -8.43 -4.25 2.24
CA PHE A 25 -9.78 -4.05 1.71
C PHE A 25 -9.87 -4.48 0.24
N VAL A 26 -11.10 -4.60 -0.26
CA VAL A 26 -11.37 -4.88 -1.68
C VAL A 26 -12.21 -3.75 -2.26
N ALA A 27 -11.70 -3.09 -3.29
CA ALA A 27 -12.46 -2.17 -4.12
C ALA A 27 -12.99 -2.90 -5.36
N VAL A 28 -14.17 -2.51 -5.85
CA VAL A 28 -14.76 -3.09 -7.07
C VAL A 28 -14.82 -2.03 -8.15
N LEU A 29 -14.11 -2.26 -9.25
CA LEU A 29 -14.15 -1.42 -10.45
C LEU A 29 -15.00 -2.12 -11.50
N THR A 30 -15.93 -1.38 -12.10
CA THR A 30 -16.72 -1.89 -13.22
C THR A 30 -16.18 -1.27 -14.51
N ASP A 31 -15.87 -2.10 -15.50
CA ASP A 31 -15.37 -1.62 -16.79
C ASP A 31 -16.51 -1.16 -17.72
N ILE A 32 -16.15 -0.70 -18.93
CA ILE A 32 -17.13 -0.27 -19.94
C ILE A 32 -18.01 -1.41 -20.46
N ASN A 33 -17.57 -2.67 -20.32
CA ASN A 33 -18.30 -3.87 -20.71
C ASN A 33 -19.18 -4.41 -19.58
N SER A 34 -19.28 -3.69 -18.45
CA SER A 34 -19.96 -4.13 -17.23
C SER A 34 -19.32 -5.34 -16.53
N GLU A 35 -18.06 -5.67 -16.86
CA GLU A 35 -17.27 -6.65 -16.12
C GLU A 35 -16.78 -6.06 -14.79
N ARG A 36 -16.78 -6.89 -13.74
CA ARG A 36 -16.30 -6.51 -12.40
C ARG A 36 -14.84 -6.90 -12.23
N HIS A 37 -14.05 -5.93 -11.77
CA HIS A 37 -12.66 -6.11 -11.35
C HIS A 37 -12.55 -5.88 -9.84
N TYR A 38 -12.17 -6.92 -9.13
CA TYR A 38 -11.91 -6.91 -7.71
C TYR A 38 -10.45 -6.52 -7.48
N CYS A 39 -10.24 -5.37 -6.83
CA CYS A 39 -8.95 -4.82 -6.47
C CYS A 39 -8.70 -5.08 -4.99
N ALA A 40 -8.02 -6.18 -4.67
CA ALA A 40 -7.57 -6.49 -3.33
C ALA A 40 -6.36 -5.62 -2.99
N CYS A 41 -6.51 -4.79 -1.97
CA CYS A 41 -5.53 -3.78 -1.57
C CYS A 41 -5.01 -4.12 -0.18
N PHE A 42 -3.69 -4.28 -0.06
CA PHE A 42 -3.01 -4.47 1.22
C PHE A 42 -2.08 -3.27 1.45
N THR A 43 -2.43 -2.40 2.40
CA THR A 43 -1.67 -1.19 2.72
C THR A 43 -0.90 -1.37 4.01
N PHE A 44 0.38 -0.98 4.00
CA PHE A 44 1.26 -0.92 5.15
C PHE A 44 2.00 0.42 5.17
N TRP A 45 2.62 0.77 6.28
CA TRP A 45 3.29 2.05 6.47
C TRP A 45 4.76 1.85 6.71
N GLU A 46 5.59 2.65 6.06
CA GLU A 46 7.04 2.58 6.21
C GLU A 46 7.64 3.89 6.64
N PRO A 47 8.70 3.85 7.48
CA PRO A 47 9.41 5.05 7.89
C PRO A 47 10.04 5.73 6.67
N LEU A 48 9.91 7.05 6.59
CA LEU A 48 10.68 7.86 5.66
C LEU A 48 12.10 8.06 6.19
N ASP A 49 13.07 7.87 5.31
CA ASP A 49 14.45 8.27 5.59
C ASP A 49 14.54 9.80 5.70
N ALA A 50 15.36 10.28 6.64
CA ALA A 50 15.53 11.71 6.92
C ALA A 50 15.96 12.55 5.69
N SER A 51 16.54 11.93 4.66
CA SER A 51 16.91 12.58 3.39
C SER A 51 15.70 12.89 2.49
N GLN A 52 14.58 12.16 2.61
CA GLN A 52 13.37 12.39 1.83
C GLN A 52 12.43 13.42 2.47
N ALA A 53 12.48 13.56 3.80
CA ALA A 53 11.63 14.49 4.56
C ALA A 53 11.91 15.97 4.26
N GLN A 54 13.09 16.31 3.73
CA GLN A 54 13.47 17.68 3.38
C GLN A 54 12.93 18.15 2.01
N SER A 55 12.28 17.27 1.24
CA SER A 55 11.80 17.58 -0.12
C SER A 55 10.36 18.10 -0.19
N HIS A 56 9.65 18.21 0.94
CA HIS A 56 8.36 18.90 1.02
C HIS A 56 8.60 20.36 1.46
N PRO A 57 8.52 21.35 0.55
CA PRO A 57 8.48 22.73 0.99
C PRO A 57 7.14 22.94 1.70
N ARG A 58 7.23 23.23 2.99
CA ARG A 58 6.14 23.76 3.80
C ARG A 58 5.68 25.06 3.15
N ASN A 59 4.63 24.99 2.32
CA ASN A 59 4.06 26.18 1.71
C ASN A 59 3.22 26.90 2.76
N GLY A 60 3.74 28.04 3.21
CA GLY A 60 3.07 29.00 4.08
C GLY A 60 4.08 30.05 4.51
N GLY A 61 3.98 31.25 3.91
CA GLY A 61 4.81 32.43 4.20
C GLY A 61 4.87 32.75 5.70
N GLU A 62 5.87 33.48 6.17
CA GLU A 62 6.09 34.91 5.92
C GLU A 62 7.57 35.28 6.16
N GLU A 63 7.99 36.40 5.58
CA GLU A 63 9.34 36.97 5.60
C GLU A 63 9.70 37.59 6.97
N GLU A 64 10.98 37.43 7.36
CA GLU A 64 11.83 38.29 8.21
C GLU A 64 11.47 38.52 9.70
N GLU A 65 12.32 38.07 10.63
CA GLU A 65 13.36 38.86 11.32
C GLU A 65 14.04 38.02 12.42
N GLU A 66 15.32 38.31 12.68
CA GLU A 66 16.24 37.62 13.59
C GLU A 66 15.84 37.76 15.06
N GLU A 67 15.85 36.68 15.83
CA GLU A 67 16.20 36.72 17.27
C GLU A 67 16.66 35.32 17.73
N GLU A 68 17.81 35.29 18.42
CA GLU A 68 18.43 34.09 19.00
C GLU A 68 17.50 33.46 20.05
N GLU A 69 16.93 32.28 19.77
CA GLU A 69 16.46 31.36 20.80
C GLU A 69 17.19 30.01 20.67
N GLU A 70 17.75 29.61 21.81
CA GLU A 70 18.35 28.33 22.15
C GLU A 70 17.72 27.17 21.37
N SER A 71 18.38 26.73 20.28
CA SER A 71 17.92 25.63 19.46
C SER A 71 18.02 24.33 20.25
N SER A 72 16.96 24.04 21.01
CA SER A 72 16.65 22.69 21.45
C SER A 72 16.78 21.77 20.23
N PRO A 73 17.49 20.63 20.30
CA PRO A 73 17.57 19.73 19.15
C PRO A 73 16.15 19.23 18.86
N VAL A 74 15.53 19.81 17.84
CA VAL A 74 14.25 19.34 17.31
C VAL A 74 14.52 17.91 16.85
N GLN A 75 14.12 16.94 17.66
CA GLN A 75 14.25 15.54 17.28
C GLN A 75 13.52 15.37 15.94
N PRO A 76 14.17 14.79 14.92
CA PRO A 76 13.50 14.57 13.65
C PRO A 76 12.26 13.73 13.93
N THR A 77 11.08 14.30 13.70
CA THR A 77 9.82 13.57 13.86
C THR A 77 9.80 12.50 12.78
N GLN A 78 9.89 11.24 13.18
CA GLN A 78 9.80 10.12 12.26
C GLN A 78 8.42 10.12 11.61
N LEU A 79 8.38 10.21 10.29
CA LEU A 79 7.15 10.15 9.51
C LEU A 79 7.04 8.80 8.82
N PHE A 80 5.80 8.38 8.58
CA PHE A 80 5.48 7.13 7.89
C PHE A 80 4.64 7.39 6.65
N ALA A 81 5.08 6.84 5.52
CA ALA A 81 4.38 6.91 4.25
C ALA A 81 3.60 5.61 4.00
N PRO A 82 2.37 5.67 3.47
CA PRO A 82 1.65 4.47 3.07
C PRO A 82 2.29 3.85 1.82
N LYS A 83 2.39 2.52 1.80
CA LYS A 83 2.68 1.69 0.64
C LYS A 83 1.55 0.68 0.48
N SER A 84 1.20 0.34 -0.77
CA SER A 84 0.12 -0.61 -1.04
C SER A 84 0.52 -1.65 -2.08
N LEU A 85 0.26 -2.91 -1.76
CA LEU A 85 0.24 -4.01 -2.72
C LEU A 85 -1.18 -4.18 -3.25
N VAL A 86 -1.32 -4.34 -4.56
CA VAL A 86 -2.64 -4.43 -5.21
C VAL A 86 -2.68 -5.62 -6.15
N LEU A 87 -3.67 -6.48 -5.94
CA LEU A 87 -4.01 -7.57 -6.85
C LEU A 87 -5.35 -7.26 -7.50
N VAL A 88 -5.37 -7.22 -8.84
CA VAL A 88 -6.58 -7.01 -9.63
C VAL A 88 -6.99 -8.32 -10.28
N SER A 89 -8.20 -8.78 -10.01
CA SER A 89 -8.75 -10.02 -10.56
C SER A 89 -10.21 -9.86 -10.96
N ARG A 90 -10.68 -10.69 -11.89
CA ARG A 90 -12.12 -10.82 -12.19
C ARG A 90 -12.82 -11.80 -11.25
N LEU A 91 -12.07 -12.53 -10.42
CA LEU A 91 -12.59 -13.51 -9.48
C LEU A 91 -12.86 -12.85 -8.12
N ASP A 92 -13.96 -13.23 -7.47
CA ASP A 92 -14.34 -12.74 -6.14
C ASP A 92 -13.80 -13.66 -5.04
N HIS A 93 -12.47 -13.65 -4.86
CA HIS A 93 -11.77 -14.48 -3.88
C HIS A 93 -10.96 -13.66 -2.89
N ALA A 94 -11.65 -12.75 -2.18
CA ALA A 94 -11.05 -11.80 -1.25
C ALA A 94 -10.11 -12.47 -0.22
N GLU A 95 -10.49 -13.63 0.35
CA GLU A 95 -9.67 -14.33 1.34
C GLU A 95 -8.37 -14.90 0.75
N VAL A 96 -8.44 -15.47 -0.46
CA VAL A 96 -7.25 -15.98 -1.18
C VAL A 96 -6.30 -14.82 -1.45
N PHE A 97 -6.82 -13.70 -1.98
CA PHE A 97 -6.01 -12.53 -2.25
C PHE A 97 -5.41 -11.91 -0.98
N ARG A 98 -6.16 -11.87 0.12
CA ARG A 98 -5.66 -11.42 1.43
C ARG A 98 -4.48 -12.27 1.89
N ASN A 99 -4.60 -13.59 1.83
CA ASN A 99 -3.55 -14.52 2.24
C ASN A 99 -2.32 -14.38 1.34
N SER A 100 -2.52 -14.27 0.03
CA SER A 100 -1.47 -14.06 -0.95
C SER A 100 -0.72 -12.74 -0.76
N LEU A 101 -1.43 -11.62 -0.60
CA LEU A 101 -0.83 -10.31 -0.36
C LEU A 101 -0.14 -10.26 1.00
N GLY A 102 -0.71 -10.91 2.03
CA GLY A 102 -0.07 -11.07 3.33
C GLY A 102 1.25 -11.84 3.24
N LEU A 103 1.30 -12.93 2.47
CA LEU A 103 2.52 -13.69 2.25
C LEU A 103 3.57 -12.86 1.48
N ILE A 104 3.16 -12.13 0.44
CA ILE A 104 4.03 -11.20 -0.29
C ILE A 104 4.61 -10.15 0.67
N TYR A 105 3.78 -9.59 1.55
CA TYR A 105 4.22 -8.63 2.56
C TYR A 105 5.24 -9.26 3.51
N THR A 106 4.98 -10.45 4.07
CA THR A 106 5.95 -11.16 4.93
C THR A 106 7.29 -11.37 4.23
N ILE A 107 7.27 -11.85 2.98
CA ILE A 107 8.48 -12.03 2.17
C ILE A 107 9.23 -10.71 1.98
N TYR A 108 8.50 -9.62 1.77
CA TYR A 108 9.06 -8.28 1.59
C TYR A 108 9.73 -7.75 2.86
N VAL A 109 9.08 -7.82 4.04
CA VAL A 109 9.71 -7.38 5.30
C VAL A 109 10.87 -8.29 5.72
N ASP A 110 10.82 -9.58 5.38
CA ASP A 110 11.91 -10.53 5.68
C ASP A 110 13.07 -10.47 4.66
N GLY A 111 12.94 -9.69 3.58
CA GLY A 111 13.99 -9.50 2.57
C GLY A 111 14.27 -10.73 1.69
N MET A 112 13.29 -11.63 1.54
CA MET A 112 13.45 -12.89 0.81
C MET A 112 13.10 -12.74 -0.68
N SER A 113 14.06 -12.39 -1.55
CA SER A 113 13.76 -12.19 -2.97
C SER A 113 13.19 -13.44 -3.68
N VAL A 114 13.83 -14.60 -3.50
CA VAL A 114 13.54 -15.87 -4.22
C VAL A 114 12.12 -16.43 -3.99
N ALA A 115 11.49 -16.07 -2.87
CA ALA A 115 10.15 -16.57 -2.56
C ALA A 115 9.05 -15.82 -3.32
N LEU A 116 9.30 -14.56 -3.71
CA LEU A 116 8.28 -13.70 -4.29
C LEU A 116 7.85 -14.18 -5.68
N GLU A 117 8.80 -14.53 -6.55
CA GLU A 117 8.50 -15.00 -7.90
C GLU A 117 7.70 -16.31 -7.87
N SER A 118 7.99 -17.19 -6.91
CA SER A 118 7.25 -18.43 -6.71
C SER A 118 5.81 -18.17 -6.25
N VAL A 119 5.59 -17.24 -5.32
CA VAL A 119 4.24 -16.86 -4.86
C VAL A 119 3.44 -16.21 -5.98
N VAL A 120 4.04 -15.30 -6.75
CA VAL A 120 3.42 -14.70 -7.94
C VAL A 120 3.12 -15.76 -8.99
N GLY A 121 4.04 -16.69 -9.23
CA GLY A 121 3.86 -17.82 -10.13
C GLY A 121 2.66 -18.68 -9.72
N ASN A 122 2.58 -19.08 -8.45
CA ASN A 122 1.49 -19.89 -7.91
C ASN A 122 0.13 -19.20 -8.00
N LEU A 123 0.08 -17.87 -7.82
CA LEU A 123 -1.14 -17.07 -8.00
C LEU A 123 -1.61 -17.09 -9.46
N LEU A 124 -0.70 -16.94 -10.41
CA LEU A 124 -1.00 -16.93 -11.84
C LEU A 124 -1.36 -18.32 -12.39
N THR A 125 -0.79 -19.38 -11.79
CA THR A 125 -1.03 -20.77 -12.17
C THR A 125 -2.10 -21.45 -11.32
N CYS A 126 -2.68 -20.76 -10.33
CA CYS A 126 -3.74 -21.30 -9.49
C CYS A 126 -4.97 -21.59 -10.36
N THR A 127 -5.09 -22.83 -10.83
CA THR A 127 -6.33 -23.35 -11.39
C THR A 127 -7.29 -23.52 -10.23
N ILE A 128 -8.25 -22.59 -10.11
CA ILE A 128 -9.32 -22.75 -9.13
C ILE A 128 -10.20 -23.90 -9.62
N PRO A 129 -10.24 -25.05 -8.92
CA PRO A 129 -11.13 -26.12 -9.31
C PRO A 129 -12.55 -25.58 -9.18
N ILE A 130 -13.35 -25.77 -10.23
CA ILE A 130 -14.76 -25.45 -10.22
C ILE A 130 -15.45 -26.31 -9.16
N THR A 131 -15.69 -25.75 -7.98
CA THR A 131 -16.62 -26.37 -7.01
C THR A 131 -18.02 -26.24 -7.59
N GLY A 132 -18.53 -27.32 -8.21
CA GLY A 132 -19.91 -27.38 -8.68
C GLY A 132 -20.16 -28.28 -9.88
N GLY A 133 -19.95 -29.59 -9.73
CA GLY A 133 -20.49 -30.59 -10.64
C GLY A 133 -20.91 -31.82 -9.86
N ALA A 134 -22.16 -31.85 -9.40
CA ALA A 134 -22.78 -33.10 -9.02
C ALA A 134 -22.92 -33.97 -10.29
N GLN A 135 -22.31 -35.15 -10.30
CA GLN A 135 -22.72 -36.26 -11.14
C GLN A 135 -22.65 -37.55 -10.33
#